data_AF-A0A960FQP0-F1
#
_entry.id   AF-A0A960FQP0-F1
#
_cell.length_a   1.000
_cell.length_b   1.000
_cell.length_c   1.000
_cell.angle_alpha   90.00
_cell.angle_beta   90.00
_cell.angle_gamma   90.00
#
_symmetry.space_group_name_H-M   'P 1'
#
loop_
_entity.id
_entity.type
_entity.pdbx_description
1 polymer ?
#
loop_
_entity_poly.entity_id
_entity_poly.type
_entity_poly.pdbx_seq_one_letter_code
_entity_poly.pdbx_strand_id
1 'polypeptide(L)'
;YGGEEFVVVLPDTPPDGARAVLERLQQGLAGELAEHGGTPFTASWGLSDRTTGTTFDEIVAVADAALYAAKRAGRNCIVSGTQPATPVAPVAPTIVAPAAPTVDGVGDDGHGSGVDGTNATF
;
A
#
# COMPACT_ATOMS: atom_id res chain seq x y z
N TYR A 1 -14.92 14.12 11.88
CA TYR A 1 -15.58 13.97 10.58
C TYR A 1 -14.91 12.82 9.87
N GLY A 2 -15.52 11.64 9.87
CA GLY A 2 -14.96 10.43 9.28
C GLY A 2 -16.09 9.41 9.13
N GLY A 3 -16.20 8.79 7.96
CA GLY A 3 -17.11 7.65 7.77
C GLY A 3 -17.75 7.45 6.40
N GLU A 4 -17.58 8.31 5.40
CA GLU A 4 -18.30 8.15 4.11
C GLU A 4 -17.38 7.72 2.95
N GLU A 5 -16.47 6.78 3.21
CA GLU A 5 -15.65 6.15 2.16
C GLU A 5 -16.15 4.72 1.92
N PHE A 6 -16.56 4.46 0.69
CA PHE A 6 -17.09 3.17 0.27
C PHE A 6 -16.28 2.66 -0.92
N VAL A 7 -16.01 1.36 -0.93
CA VAL A 7 -15.34 0.67 -2.04
C VAL A 7 -16.32 -0.34 -2.64
N VAL A 8 -16.46 -0.32 -3.95
CA VAL A 8 -17.25 -1.29 -4.72
C VAL A 8 -16.29 -2.14 -5.54
N VAL A 9 -16.27 -3.44 -5.29
CA VAL A 9 -15.46 -4.41 -6.05
C VAL A 9 -16.36 -5.15 -7.02
N LEU A 10 -16.04 -5.08 -8.31
CA LEU A 10 -16.81 -5.69 -9.39
C LEU A 10 -15.99 -6.81 -10.05
N PRO A 11 -16.19 -8.08 -9.68
CA PRO A 11 -15.49 -9.20 -10.30
C PRO A 11 -15.91 -9.36 -11.77
N ASP A 12 -14.99 -9.83 -12.60
CA ASP A 12 -15.22 -10.17 -14.02
C ASP A 12 -15.91 -9.06 -14.84
N THR A 13 -15.68 -7.81 -14.45
CA THR A 13 -16.35 -6.64 -15.02
C THR A 13 -15.34 -5.79 -15.80
N PRO A 14 -15.55 -5.57 -17.11
CA PRO A 14 -14.70 -4.68 -17.88
C PRO A 14 -14.92 -3.22 -17.48
N PRO A 15 -13.98 -2.30 -17.77
CA PRO A 15 -14.06 -0.89 -17.37
C PRO A 15 -15.36 -0.20 -17.74
N ASP A 16 -15.88 -0.44 -18.95
CA ASP A 16 -17.14 0.15 -19.41
C ASP A 16 -18.33 -0.36 -18.60
N GLY A 17 -18.34 -1.64 -18.25
CA GLY A 17 -19.36 -2.23 -17.39
C GLY A 17 -19.30 -1.68 -15.98
N ALA A 18 -18.09 -1.52 -15.43
CA ALA A 18 -17.89 -0.93 -14.12
C ALA A 18 -18.37 0.53 -14.08
N ARG A 19 -18.05 1.29 -15.13
CA ARG A 19 -18.54 2.67 -15.30
C ARG A 19 -20.07 2.73 -15.33
N ALA A 20 -20.72 1.86 -16.10
CA ALA A 20 -22.18 1.83 -16.17
C ALA A 20 -22.84 1.54 -14.80
N VAL A 21 -22.23 0.66 -13.98
CA VAL A 21 -22.68 0.41 -12.60
C VAL A 21 -22.55 1.67 -11.74
N LEU A 22 -21.42 2.38 -11.82
CA LEU A 22 -21.22 3.62 -11.08
C LEU A 22 -22.19 4.73 -11.51
N GLU A 23 -22.48 4.85 -12.81
CA GLU A 23 -23.47 5.81 -13.32
C GLU A 23 -24.87 5.51 -12.78
N ARG A 24 -25.25 4.22 -12.69
CA ARG A 24 -26.52 3.81 -12.07
C ARG A 24 -26.56 4.16 -10.57
N LEU A 25 -25.46 3.94 -9.85
CA LEU A 25 -25.37 4.33 -8.43
C LEU A 25 -25.49 5.85 -8.27
N GLN A 26 -24.86 6.64 -9.15
CA GLN A 26 -24.95 8.10 -9.16
C GLN A 26 -26.41 8.57 -9.28
N GLN A 27 -27.16 7.97 -10.20
CA GLN A 27 -28.56 8.30 -10.44
C GLN A 27 -29.46 7.84 -9.28
N GLY A 28 -29.22 6.63 -8.76
CA GLY A 28 -29.98 6.07 -7.63
C GLY A 28 -29.81 6.89 -6.35
N LEU A 29 -28.59 7.32 -6.01
CA LEU A 29 -28.32 8.15 -4.84
C LEU A 29 -29.04 9.50 -4.88
N ALA A 30 -29.15 10.09 -6.08
CA ALA A 30 -29.85 11.36 -6.26
C ALA A 30 -31.38 11.21 -6.14
N GLY A 31 -31.95 10.08 -6.59
CA GLY A 31 -33.39 9.83 -6.61
C GLY A 31 -33.95 9.22 -5.32
N GLU A 32 -33.40 8.09 -4.88
CA GLU A 32 -33.96 7.26 -3.80
C GLU A 32 -33.96 7.97 -2.44
N LEU A 33 -32.92 8.74 -2.12
CA LEU A 33 -32.87 9.49 -0.86
C LEU A 33 -33.89 10.62 -0.80
N ALA A 34 -34.19 11.25 -1.95
CA ALA A 34 -35.20 12.30 -2.02
C ALA A 34 -36.61 11.75 -1.75
N GLU A 35 -36.91 10.53 -2.23
CA GLU A 35 -38.21 9.87 -2.05
C GLU A 35 -38.48 9.46 -0.59
N HIS A 36 -37.43 9.18 0.18
CA HIS A 36 -37.54 8.78 1.59
C HIS A 36 -37.38 9.94 2.58
N GLY A 37 -37.43 11.19 2.10
CA GLY A 37 -37.28 12.39 2.94
C GLY A 37 -35.85 12.63 3.47
N GLY A 38 -34.86 11.92 2.90
CA GLY A 38 -33.44 12.13 3.18
C GLY A 38 -32.90 13.37 2.46
N THR A 39 -31.76 13.88 2.93
CA THR A 39 -31.05 14.94 2.20
C THR A 39 -30.41 14.34 0.95
N PRO A 40 -30.71 14.85 -0.27
CA PRO A 40 -30.06 14.38 -1.47
C PRO A 40 -28.56 14.64 -1.37
N PHE A 41 -27.75 13.64 -1.68
CA PHE A 41 -26.31 13.80 -1.78
C PHE A 41 -25.79 13.19 -3.08
N THR A 42 -24.64 13.70 -3.50
CA THR A 42 -23.94 13.22 -4.69
C THR A 42 -22.65 12.55 -4.26
N ALA A 43 -22.26 11.48 -4.94
CA ALA A 43 -20.96 10.83 -4.74
C ALA A 43 -19.94 11.27 -5.82
N SER A 44 -18.66 11.16 -5.51
CA SER A 44 -17.60 11.17 -6.53
C SER A 44 -16.96 9.80 -6.55
N TRP A 45 -16.52 9.34 -7.71
CA TRP A 45 -15.96 8.00 -7.87
C TRP A 45 -14.61 8.04 -8.56
N GLY A 46 -13.68 7.26 -8.03
CA GLY A 46 -12.49 6.84 -8.74
C GLY A 46 -12.67 5.40 -9.23
N LEU A 47 -12.41 5.17 -10.51
CA LEU A 47 -12.52 3.85 -11.13
C LEU A 47 -11.12 3.34 -11.49
N SER A 48 -10.80 2.12 -11.10
CA SER A 48 -9.57 1.41 -11.47
C SER A 48 -9.89 -0.05 -11.78
N ASP A 49 -8.98 -0.72 -12.47
CA ASP A 49 -9.09 -2.13 -12.83
C ASP A 49 -7.74 -2.86 -12.73
N ARG A 50 -7.71 -4.15 -13.09
CA ARG A 50 -6.48 -4.95 -13.08
C ARG A 50 -5.41 -4.52 -14.09
N THR A 51 -5.73 -3.66 -15.04
CA THR A 51 -4.75 -3.11 -15.99
C THR A 51 -4.06 -1.87 -15.42
N THR A 52 -4.66 -1.23 -14.43
CA THR A 52 -4.11 -0.04 -13.77
C THR A 52 -3.10 -0.33 -12.65
N GLY A 53 -2.96 -1.58 -12.24
CA GLY A 53 -2.03 -2.02 -11.19
C GLY A 53 -1.88 -3.53 -11.14
N THR A 54 -0.76 -3.99 -10.59
CA THR A 54 -0.38 -5.42 -10.51
C THR A 54 -0.86 -6.07 -9.22
N THR A 55 -0.93 -5.27 -8.15
CA THR A 55 -1.40 -5.69 -6.82
C THR A 55 -2.72 -5.02 -6.47
N PHE A 56 -3.44 -5.58 -5.50
CA PHE A 56 -4.68 -4.97 -5.00
C PHE A 56 -4.43 -3.56 -4.46
N ASP A 57 -3.35 -3.37 -3.69
CA ASP A 57 -3.00 -2.07 -3.11
C ASP A 57 -2.68 -1.03 -4.19
N GLU A 58 -2.02 -1.42 -5.28
CA GLU A 58 -1.79 -0.54 -6.43
C GLU A 58 -3.10 -0.13 -7.11
N ILE A 59 -4.01 -1.09 -7.33
CA ILE A 59 -5.31 -0.83 -7.94
C ILE A 59 -6.15 0.11 -7.08
N VAL A 60 -6.15 -0.09 -5.76
CA VAL A 60 -6.85 0.80 -4.81
C VAL A 60 -6.21 2.19 -4.80
N ALA A 61 -4.88 2.28 -4.75
CA ALA A 61 -4.19 3.58 -4.80
C ALA A 61 -4.50 4.37 -6.07
N VAL A 62 -4.66 3.69 -7.21
CA VAL A 62 -5.10 4.32 -8.47
C VAL A 62 -6.56 4.78 -8.38
N ALA A 63 -7.46 3.99 -7.79
CA ALA A 63 -8.84 4.41 -7.55
C ALA A 63 -8.91 5.65 -6.65
N ASP A 64 -8.14 5.69 -5.56
CA ASP A 64 -8.11 6.83 -4.65
C ASP A 64 -7.58 8.10 -5.31
N ALA A 65 -6.52 7.98 -6.11
CA ALA A 65 -5.99 9.10 -6.89
C ALA A 65 -7.03 9.63 -7.89
N ALA A 66 -7.75 8.72 -8.56
CA ALA A 66 -8.83 9.08 -9.46
C ALA A 66 -10.01 9.73 -8.73
N LEU A 67 -10.39 9.24 -7.55
CA LEU A 67 -11.41 9.83 -6.69
C LEU A 67 -11.02 11.24 -6.25
N TYR A 68 -9.76 11.44 -5.89
CA TYR A 68 -9.24 12.76 -5.57
C TYR A 68 -9.31 13.71 -6.77
N ALA A 69 -8.99 13.24 -7.97
CA ALA A 69 -9.15 14.00 -9.20
C ALA A 69 -10.62 14.36 -9.46
N ALA A 70 -11.56 13.43 -9.25
CA ALA A 70 -13.00 13.69 -9.35
C ALA A 70 -13.46 14.79 -8.38
N LYS A 71 -12.98 14.74 -7.13
CA LYS A 71 -13.26 15.77 -6.12
C LYS A 71 -12.71 17.14 -6.54
N ARG A 72 -11.55 17.19 -7.18
CA ARG A 72 -10.94 18.43 -7.71
C ARG A 72 -11.61 18.96 -8.98
N ALA A 73 -12.18 18.07 -9.80
CA ALA A 73 -12.86 18.42 -11.05
C ALA A 73 -14.27 19.00 -10.87
N GLY A 74 -14.72 19.20 -9.62
CA GLY A 74 -16.04 19.77 -9.32
C GLY A 74 -16.99 18.82 -8.59
N ARG A 75 -16.54 17.59 -8.25
CA ARG A 75 -17.34 16.53 -7.62
C ARG A 75 -18.48 16.02 -8.53
N ASN A 76 -19.29 15.09 -8.03
CA ASN A 76 -20.43 14.50 -8.75
C ASN A 76 -20.04 13.91 -10.12
N CYS A 77 -18.89 13.25 -10.19
CA CYS A 77 -18.33 12.72 -11.43
C CYS A 77 -17.51 11.46 -11.17
N ILE A 78 -17.28 10.73 -12.26
CA ILE A 78 -16.51 9.49 -12.30
C ILE A 78 -15.23 9.76 -13.09
N VAL A 79 -14.09 9.51 -12.47
CA VAL A 79 -12.78 9.60 -13.14
C VAL A 79 -12.15 8.21 -13.15
N SER A 80 -11.68 7.79 -14.33
CA SER A 80 -10.89 6.57 -14.46
C SER A 80 -9.42 6.87 -14.16
N GLY A 81 -8.83 6.05 -13.29
CA GLY A 81 -7.41 6.07 -13.04
C GLY A 81 -6.63 5.49 -14.23
N THR A 82 -5.41 5.97 -14.38
CA THR A 82 -4.42 5.39 -15.28
C THR A 82 -3.23 4.93 -14.46
N GLN A 83 -2.58 3.85 -14.88
CA GLN A 83 -1.33 3.43 -14.25
C GLN A 83 -0.32 4.60 -14.40
N PRO A 84 0.29 5.10 -13.31
CA PRO A 84 1.38 6.07 -13.46
C PRO A 84 2.54 5.32 -14.10
N ALA A 85 2.98 5.72 -15.31
CA ALA A 85 4.16 5.15 -15.96
C ALA A 85 5.35 5.20 -14.99
N THR A 86 5.66 4.10 -14.31
CA THR A 86 6.49 4.14 -13.10
C THR A 86 7.97 4.28 -13.47
N PRO A 87 8.75 4.97 -12.63
CA PRO A 87 9.93 4.34 -12.05
C PRO A 87 9.53 3.86 -10.66
N VAL A 88 9.65 2.56 -10.43
CA VAL A 88 9.44 1.95 -9.11
C VAL A 88 10.34 2.69 -8.09
N ALA A 89 9.75 3.29 -7.06
CA ALA A 89 10.54 3.69 -5.90
C ALA A 89 10.95 2.41 -5.16
N PRO A 90 12.21 2.25 -4.74
CA PRO A 90 12.68 1.01 -4.13
C PRO A 90 11.87 0.74 -2.87
N VAL A 91 11.29 -0.46 -2.79
CA VAL A 91 10.87 -1.04 -1.52
C VAL A 91 12.10 -0.97 -0.62
N ALA A 92 12.02 -0.29 0.52
CA ALA A 92 13.14 -0.27 1.46
C ALA A 92 13.54 -1.73 1.75
N PRO A 93 14.83 -2.10 1.73
CA PRO A 93 15.20 -3.45 2.09
C PRO A 93 14.69 -3.72 3.50
N THR A 94 13.82 -4.73 3.64
CA THR A 94 13.56 -5.35 4.94
C THR A 94 14.91 -5.82 5.46
N ILE A 95 15.52 -5.04 6.36
CA ILE A 95 16.65 -5.53 7.15
C ILE A 95 16.06 -6.56 8.09
N VAL A 96 16.13 -7.84 7.69
CA VAL A 96 16.11 -8.93 8.67
C VAL A 96 17.37 -8.73 9.50
N ALA A 97 17.19 -8.34 10.77
CA ALA A 97 18.29 -8.29 11.73
C ALA A 97 19.03 -9.63 11.71
N PRO A 98 20.37 -9.66 11.59
CA PRO A 98 21.08 -10.91 11.79
C PRO A 98 20.85 -11.38 13.23
N ALA A 99 20.38 -12.62 13.38
CA ALA A 99 20.46 -13.32 14.65
C ALA A 99 21.94 -13.31 15.09
N ALA A 100 22.22 -12.78 16.27
CA ALA A 100 23.55 -12.73 16.84
C ALA A 100 24.17 -14.13 16.88
N PRO A 101 25.37 -14.35 16.32
CA PRO A 101 26.17 -15.49 16.72
C PRO A 101 26.78 -15.20 18.10
N THR A 102 26.57 -16.13 19.02
CA THR A 102 27.18 -16.26 20.34
C THR A 102 28.67 -15.91 20.30
N VAL A 103 29.11 -15.04 21.22
CA VAL A 103 30.53 -14.77 21.46
C VAL A 103 31.21 -16.03 22.01
N ASP A 104 31.92 -16.77 21.16
CA ASP A 104 32.92 -17.74 21.64
C ASP A 104 34.14 -16.94 22.08
N GLY A 105 34.38 -16.93 23.39
CA GLY A 105 35.54 -16.28 24.00
C GLY A 105 36.83 -16.97 23.56
N VAL A 106 37.64 -16.27 22.77
CA VAL A 106 39.07 -16.56 22.60
C VAL A 106 39.82 -15.46 23.35
N GLY A 107 40.33 -15.81 24.52
CA GLY A 107 41.39 -15.06 25.18
C GLY A 107 42.73 -15.49 24.58
N ASP A 108 43.41 -14.55 23.91
CA ASP A 108 44.80 -14.69 23.48
C ASP A 108 45.57 -13.48 24.01
N ASP A 109 46.27 -13.68 25.12
CA ASP A 109 47.34 -12.79 25.61
C ASP A 109 48.49 -13.71 26.04
N GLY A 110 49.44 -13.91 25.14
CA GLY A 110 50.57 -14.80 25.43
C GLY A 110 51.71 -14.72 24.42
N HIS A 111 52.42 -13.60 24.38
CA HIS A 111 53.78 -13.54 23.84
C HIS A 111 54.68 -12.66 24.71
N GLY A 112 55.78 -13.23 25.23
CA GLY A 112 56.91 -12.41 25.67
C GLY A 112 57.83 -12.96 26.77
N SER A 113 58.66 -13.94 26.41
CA SER A 113 60.13 -13.92 26.64
C SER A 113 60.75 -14.02 28.05
N GLY A 114 61.63 -15.02 28.21
CA GLY A 114 62.80 -15.06 29.11
C GLY A 114 62.50 -15.53 30.54
N VAL A 115 63.26 -16.43 31.16
CA VAL A 115 64.71 -16.56 31.20
C VAL A 115 65.13 -17.94 31.76
N ASP A 116 66.37 -18.31 31.41
CA ASP A 116 67.25 -19.35 31.94
C ASP A 116 67.14 -19.67 33.45
N GLY A 117 67.37 -20.93 33.82
CA GLY A 117 67.56 -21.30 35.23
C GLY A 117 67.54 -22.79 35.56
N THR A 118 68.66 -23.47 35.30
CA THR A 118 69.37 -24.35 36.27
C THR A 118 68.57 -25.22 37.27
N ASN A 119 68.78 -26.55 37.14
CA ASN A 119 69.36 -27.45 38.17
C ASN A 119 68.47 -28.38 39.04
N ALA A 120 68.99 -29.62 39.14
CA ALA A 120 68.97 -30.60 40.24
C ALA A 120 67.65 -31.33 40.62
N THR A 121 67.58 -32.64 40.44
CA THR A 121 67.98 -33.72 41.40
C THR A 121 66.92 -33.98 42.49
N PHE A 122 66.11 -35.03 42.33
CA PHE A 122 66.16 -36.31 43.05
C PHE A 122 64.96 -37.18 42.63
#